data_AF-A0A7W4ZAJ1-F1
#
_entry.id   AF-A0A7W4ZAJ1-F1
#
_cell.length_a   1.000
_cell.length_b   1.000
_cell.length_c   1.000
_cell.angle_alpha   90.00
_cell.angle_beta   90.00
_cell.angle_gamma   90.00
#
_symmetry.space_group_name_H-M   'P 1'
#
loop_
_entity.id
_entity.type
_entity.pdbx_description
1 polymer ?
#
loop_
_entity_poly.entity_id
_entity_poly.type
_entity_poly.pdbx_seq_one_letter_code
_entity_poly.pdbx_strand_id
1 'polypeptide(L)'
;MQVEQQPVDAGNPSSREQRFVDAVIDRCKKDKGMAARLRRADNPATEYQSWELLGSLGVDLEKEYERLPFVTTAAAIAKSKAGHNGSLTLGKAILACYDNDRESDQAKARLRRLLACDERAEVCRILRPVLTLIDSKVGQPLDYGRLLRQLRYFGQRTKTQWAQEFYGQPVQAVQEEAEA
;
A
#
# COMPACT_ATOMS: atom_id res chain seq x y z
N MET A 1 35.31 25.58 23.17
CA MET A 1 33.93 25.31 22.76
C MET A 1 33.92 23.99 22.02
N GLN A 2 33.56 22.90 22.70
CA GLN A 2 33.42 21.59 22.10
C GLN A 2 31.99 21.53 21.53
N VAL A 3 31.90 21.29 20.22
CA VAL A 3 30.63 21.02 19.55
C VAL A 3 30.32 19.56 19.83
N GLU A 4 29.44 19.34 20.79
CA GLU A 4 28.93 18.02 21.16
C GLU A 4 28.16 17.46 19.95
N GLN A 5 28.74 16.45 19.30
CA GLN A 5 28.10 15.73 18.22
C GLN A 5 26.96 14.90 18.82
N GLN A 6 25.72 15.26 18.52
CA GLN A 6 24.56 14.42 18.82
C GLN A 6 24.64 13.12 18.00
N PRO A 7 24.42 11.95 18.62
CA PRO A 7 24.49 10.67 17.94
C PRO A 7 23.32 10.52 16.96
N VAL A 8 23.64 10.03 15.76
CA VAL A 8 22.70 9.62 14.72
C VAL A 8 21.78 8.51 15.22
N ASP A 9 20.50 8.71 14.92
CA ASP A 9 19.31 8.03 15.42
C ASP A 9 19.40 6.48 15.41
N ALA A 10 19.46 5.90 16.60
CA ALA A 10 19.39 4.47 16.83
C ALA A 10 17.92 3.99 16.87
N GLY A 11 17.47 3.40 15.77
CA GLY A 11 16.49 2.29 15.77
C GLY A 11 15.14 2.55 16.44
N ASN A 12 14.28 3.35 15.82
CA ASN A 12 12.85 3.26 16.12
C ASN A 12 12.35 1.85 15.71
N PRO A 13 11.74 1.05 16.61
CA PRO A 13 11.23 -0.26 16.24
C PRO A 13 10.24 -0.11 15.09
N SER A 14 10.57 -0.72 13.94
CA SER A 14 9.73 -0.67 12.74
C SER A 14 8.30 -1.09 13.10
N SER A 15 7.28 -0.37 12.60
CA SER A 15 5.89 -0.62 13.03
C SER A 15 5.44 -2.03 12.65
N ARG A 16 4.36 -2.53 13.28
CA ARG A 16 3.80 -3.87 12.97
C ARG A 16 3.57 -4.05 11.46
N GLU A 17 3.09 -3.00 10.79
CA GLU A 17 2.87 -3.00 9.34
C GLU A 17 4.15 -3.11 8.54
N GLN A 18 5.20 -2.36 8.93
CA GLN A 18 6.48 -2.41 8.23
C GLN A 18 7.13 -3.80 8.37
N ARG A 19 7.16 -4.35 9.59
CA ARG A 19 7.66 -5.71 9.83
C ARG A 19 6.92 -6.76 9.02
N PHE A 20 5.60 -6.62 8.92
CA PHE A 20 4.78 -7.52 8.11
C PHE A 20 5.14 -7.41 6.62
N VAL A 21 5.23 -6.19 6.08
CA VAL A 21 5.55 -5.95 4.67
C VAL A 21 6.93 -6.50 4.34
N ASP A 22 7.94 -6.23 5.17
CA ASP A 22 9.30 -6.71 4.97
C ASP A 22 9.33 -8.25 4.97
N ALA A 23 8.63 -8.88 5.93
CA ALA A 23 8.53 -10.34 6.01
C ALA A 23 7.84 -10.96 4.79
N VAL A 24 6.78 -10.33 4.27
CA VAL A 24 6.07 -10.81 3.06
C VAL A 24 6.95 -10.68 1.82
N ILE A 25 7.65 -9.55 1.66
CA ILE A 25 8.59 -9.32 0.55
C ILE A 25 9.69 -10.38 0.57
N ASP A 26 10.32 -10.57 1.73
CA ASP A 26 11.38 -11.57 1.90
C ASP A 26 10.89 -12.99 1.65
N ARG A 27 9.68 -13.32 2.11
CA ARG A 27 9.07 -14.62 1.84
C ARG A 27 8.79 -14.81 0.35
N CYS A 28 8.27 -13.80 -0.34
CA CYS A 28 8.02 -13.87 -1.79
C CYS A 28 9.30 -14.06 -2.60
N LYS A 29 10.43 -13.52 -2.13
CA LYS A 29 11.74 -13.73 -2.76
C LYS A 29 12.21 -15.17 -2.59
N LYS A 30 12.15 -15.69 -1.36
CA LYS A 30 12.70 -17.00 -0.95
C LYS A 30 11.82 -18.19 -1.35
N ASP A 31 10.51 -18.01 -1.41
CA ASP A 31 9.54 -19.08 -1.66
C ASP A 31 8.57 -18.68 -2.78
N LYS A 32 8.80 -19.22 -3.98
CA LYS A 32 7.95 -18.97 -5.17
C LYS A 32 6.57 -19.61 -5.04
N GLY A 33 6.46 -20.74 -4.32
CA GLY A 33 5.20 -21.43 -4.07
C GLY A 33 4.29 -20.59 -3.17
N MET A 34 4.84 -20.07 -2.06
CA MET A 34 4.14 -19.12 -1.20
C MET A 34 3.75 -17.86 -1.96
N ALA A 35 4.64 -17.28 -2.77
CA ALA A 35 4.30 -16.13 -3.61
C ALA A 35 3.11 -16.41 -4.54
N ALA A 36 3.04 -17.60 -5.15
CA ALA A 36 1.92 -17.99 -6.01
C ALA A 36 0.60 -18.17 -5.25
N ARG A 37 0.64 -18.68 -4.01
CA ARG A 37 -0.53 -18.74 -3.11
C ARG A 37 -1.03 -17.35 -2.75
N LEU A 38 -0.13 -16.45 -2.35
CA LEU A 38 -0.48 -15.07 -1.99
C LEU A 38 -1.11 -14.29 -3.15
N ARG A 39 -0.64 -14.48 -4.38
CA ARG A 39 -1.28 -13.85 -5.57
C ARG A 39 -2.74 -14.24 -5.75
N ARG A 40 -3.14 -15.42 -5.27
CA ARG A 40 -4.53 -15.92 -5.33
C ARG A 40 -5.30 -15.64 -4.05
N ALA A 41 -4.65 -15.19 -2.99
CA ALA A 41 -5.27 -15.02 -1.69
C ALA A 41 -6.30 -13.88 -1.66
N ASP A 42 -6.32 -12.99 -2.65
CA ASP A 42 -7.37 -11.97 -2.77
C ASP A 42 -8.68 -12.49 -3.38
N ASN A 43 -8.76 -13.78 -3.72
CA ASN A 43 -10.03 -14.45 -3.98
C ASN A 43 -10.50 -15.16 -2.69
N PRO A 44 -11.72 -14.87 -2.17
CA PRO A 44 -12.25 -15.51 -0.97
C PRO A 44 -12.17 -17.05 -0.98
N ALA A 45 -12.35 -17.69 -2.14
CA ALA A 45 -12.30 -19.14 -2.27
C ALA A 45 -10.89 -19.74 -2.08
N THR A 46 -9.84 -18.93 -2.25
CA THR A 46 -8.44 -19.36 -2.13
C THR A 46 -7.67 -18.59 -1.07
N GLU A 47 -8.37 -17.79 -0.26
CA GLU A 47 -7.78 -16.94 0.77
C GLU A 47 -7.01 -17.77 1.82
N TYR A 48 -7.53 -18.95 2.17
CA TYR A 48 -6.95 -19.87 3.14
C TYR A 48 -5.49 -20.26 2.84
N GLN A 49 -5.07 -20.14 1.57
CA GLN A 49 -3.71 -20.44 1.16
C GLN A 49 -2.68 -19.44 1.70
N SER A 50 -3.13 -18.28 2.22
CA SER A 50 -2.29 -17.30 2.89
C SER A 50 -2.20 -17.51 4.41
N TRP A 51 -3.07 -18.32 5.00
CA TRP A 51 -3.24 -18.41 6.46
C TRP A 51 -2.01 -18.93 7.18
N GLU A 52 -1.24 -19.84 6.56
CA GLU A 52 0.05 -20.29 7.09
C GLU A 52 0.99 -19.11 7.36
N LEU A 53 1.15 -18.21 6.37
CA LEU A 53 1.99 -17.03 6.51
C LEU A 53 1.40 -16.04 7.52
N LEU A 54 0.11 -15.72 7.39
CA LEU A 54 -0.55 -14.74 8.25
C LEU A 54 -0.53 -15.15 9.72
N GLY A 55 -0.86 -16.42 10.02
CA GLY A 55 -0.81 -16.97 11.37
C GLY A 55 0.61 -16.97 11.93
N SER A 56 1.62 -17.33 11.13
CA SER A 56 3.03 -17.29 11.55
C SER A 56 3.53 -15.88 11.90
N LEU A 57 2.87 -14.84 11.36
CA LEU A 57 3.16 -13.42 11.63
C LEU A 57 2.23 -12.81 12.68
N GLY A 58 1.44 -13.63 13.38
CA GLY A 58 0.56 -13.19 14.46
C GLY A 58 -0.64 -12.37 14.00
N VAL A 59 -1.17 -12.65 12.80
CA VAL A 59 -2.46 -12.11 12.36
C VAL A 59 -3.58 -13.01 12.86
N ASP A 60 -4.54 -12.45 13.58
CA ASP A 60 -5.75 -13.15 14.00
C ASP A 60 -6.63 -13.43 12.76
N LEU A 61 -6.82 -14.71 12.44
CA LEU A 61 -7.52 -15.15 11.24
C LEU A 61 -9.05 -15.13 11.38
N GLU A 62 -9.57 -15.20 12.61
CA GLU A 62 -11.00 -15.18 12.88
C GLU A 62 -11.58 -13.78 12.70
N LYS A 63 -10.78 -12.75 13.01
CA LYS A 63 -11.18 -11.35 12.89
C LYS A 63 -11.02 -10.86 11.46
N GLU A 64 -12.12 -10.86 10.71
CA GLU A 64 -12.14 -10.36 9.32
C GLU A 64 -11.58 -8.94 9.18
N TYR A 65 -11.94 -8.04 10.10
CA TYR A 65 -11.45 -6.65 10.11
C TYR A 65 -9.94 -6.52 10.34
N GLU A 66 -9.30 -7.55 10.88
CA GLU A 66 -7.86 -7.64 11.03
C GLU A 66 -7.25 -8.36 9.82
N ARG A 67 -7.74 -9.56 9.50
CA ARG A 67 -7.25 -10.42 8.42
C ARG A 67 -7.27 -9.77 7.04
N LEU A 68 -8.37 -9.14 6.63
CA LEU A 68 -8.54 -8.63 5.26
C LEU A 68 -7.51 -7.56 4.85
N PRO A 69 -7.19 -6.55 5.68
CA PRO A 69 -6.08 -5.63 5.42
C PRO A 69 -4.74 -6.33 5.12
N PHE A 70 -4.38 -7.36 5.91
CA PHE A 70 -3.14 -8.10 5.74
C PHE A 70 -3.14 -8.96 4.48
N VAL A 71 -4.22 -9.72 4.21
CA VAL A 71 -4.38 -10.49 2.97
C VAL A 71 -4.27 -9.59 1.75
N THR A 72 -5.00 -8.47 1.74
CA THR A 72 -5.07 -7.54 0.60
C THR A 72 -3.68 -6.96 0.30
N THR A 73 -2.95 -6.58 1.35
CA THR A 73 -1.58 -6.05 1.21
C THR A 73 -0.62 -7.15 0.72
N ALA A 74 -0.67 -8.35 1.30
CA ALA A 74 0.24 -9.43 0.93
C ALA A 74 0.02 -9.91 -0.52
N ALA A 75 -1.24 -9.99 -0.97
CA ALA A 75 -1.56 -10.30 -2.35
C ALA A 75 -1.02 -9.24 -3.31
N ALA A 76 -1.13 -7.95 -2.97
CA ALA A 76 -0.62 -6.86 -3.79
C ALA A 76 0.92 -6.86 -3.90
N ILE A 77 1.63 -7.13 -2.80
CA ILE A 77 3.08 -7.32 -2.79
C ILE A 77 3.47 -8.49 -3.69
N ALA A 78 2.78 -9.62 -3.56
CA ALA A 78 3.10 -10.82 -4.33
C ALA A 78 2.85 -10.64 -5.84
N LYS A 79 1.79 -9.90 -6.23
CA LYS A 79 1.45 -9.58 -7.62
C LYS A 79 2.48 -8.65 -8.26
N SER A 80 2.83 -7.57 -7.58
CA SER A 80 3.84 -6.61 -8.04
C SER A 80 5.27 -7.12 -8.07
N LYS A 81 5.54 -8.23 -7.37
CA LYS A 81 6.90 -8.77 -7.21
C LYS A 81 7.84 -7.71 -6.62
N ALA A 82 7.30 -6.81 -5.79
CA ALA A 82 8.07 -5.72 -5.18
C ALA A 82 9.29 -6.26 -4.44
N GLY A 83 10.47 -5.67 -4.72
CA GLY A 83 11.72 -6.03 -4.07
C GLY A 83 11.94 -5.36 -2.72
N HIS A 84 11.21 -4.28 -2.43
CA HIS A 84 11.27 -3.52 -1.19
C HIS A 84 9.95 -2.75 -1.01
N ASN A 85 9.69 -2.22 0.19
CA ASN A 85 8.58 -1.28 0.38
C ASN A 85 8.85 -0.01 -0.44
N GLY A 86 7.84 0.46 -1.18
CA GLY A 86 7.95 1.67 -1.97
C GLY A 86 7.65 2.94 -1.17
N SER A 87 7.59 4.05 -1.90
CA SER A 87 7.20 5.37 -1.38
C SER A 87 5.97 5.93 -2.07
N LEU A 88 5.45 5.24 -3.10
CA LEU A 88 4.31 5.72 -3.85
C LEU A 88 3.02 5.55 -3.03
N THR A 89 2.37 6.66 -2.75
CA THR A 89 1.14 6.72 -1.96
C THR A 89 -0.07 6.36 -2.81
N LEU A 90 -1.14 5.80 -2.22
CA LEU A 90 -2.29 5.30 -2.98
C LEU A 90 -2.96 6.38 -3.85
N GLY A 91 -3.18 7.59 -3.33
CA GLY A 91 -3.82 8.66 -4.11
C GLY A 91 -3.00 9.03 -5.35
N LYS A 92 -1.69 9.21 -5.19
CA LYS A 92 -0.75 9.45 -6.31
C LYS A 92 -0.70 8.28 -7.29
N ALA A 93 -0.74 7.04 -6.80
CA ALA A 93 -0.74 5.86 -7.65
C ALA A 93 -2.00 5.76 -8.53
N ILE A 94 -3.17 6.10 -7.99
CA ILE A 94 -4.41 6.14 -8.77
C ILE A 94 -4.29 7.21 -9.86
N LEU A 95 -3.77 8.39 -9.53
CA LEU A 95 -3.57 9.48 -10.49
C LEU A 95 -2.56 9.09 -11.59
N ALA A 96 -1.47 8.40 -11.23
CA ALA A 96 -0.45 7.92 -12.16
C ALA A 96 -0.98 6.88 -13.17
N CYS A 97 -2.05 6.14 -12.86
CA CYS A 97 -2.73 5.24 -13.81
C CYS A 97 -3.39 5.95 -14.99
N TYR A 98 -3.52 7.28 -14.93
CA TYR A 98 -4.19 8.13 -15.91
C TYR A 98 -3.28 9.31 -16.30
N ASP A 99 -1.99 9.03 -16.54
CA ASP A 99 -1.01 9.99 -17.06
C ASP A 99 -0.83 11.25 -16.19
N ASN A 100 -1.14 11.13 -14.91
CA ASN A 100 -1.23 12.23 -13.96
C ASN A 100 -2.25 13.32 -14.31
N ASP A 101 -3.23 13.00 -15.17
CA ASP A 101 -4.35 13.87 -15.49
C ASP A 101 -5.33 13.94 -14.33
N ARG A 102 -5.35 15.09 -13.65
CA ARG A 102 -6.23 15.37 -12.53
C ARG A 102 -7.67 15.56 -12.96
N GLU A 103 -7.89 15.93 -14.21
CA GLU A 103 -9.22 16.17 -14.75
C GLU A 103 -9.91 14.88 -15.21
N SER A 104 -9.15 13.79 -15.35
CA SER A 104 -9.65 12.46 -15.68
C SER A 104 -10.82 12.02 -14.80
N ASP A 105 -12.00 11.94 -15.41
CA ASP A 105 -13.22 11.47 -14.76
C ASP A 105 -13.07 10.03 -14.25
N GLN A 106 -12.31 9.19 -14.96
CA GLN A 106 -12.04 7.82 -14.57
C GLN A 106 -11.20 7.77 -13.28
N ALA A 107 -10.15 8.59 -13.19
CA ALA A 107 -9.32 8.71 -12.00
C ALA A 107 -10.14 9.21 -10.79
N LYS A 108 -10.91 10.28 -10.98
CA LYS A 108 -11.81 10.84 -9.96
C LYS A 108 -12.85 9.82 -9.51
N ALA A 109 -13.49 9.10 -10.43
CA ALA A 109 -14.51 8.10 -10.11
C ALA A 109 -13.93 6.93 -9.28
N ARG A 110 -12.73 6.45 -9.64
CA ARG A 110 -12.03 5.41 -8.88
C ARG A 110 -11.73 5.85 -7.44
N LEU A 111 -11.18 7.06 -7.27
CA LEU A 111 -10.94 7.61 -5.94
C LEU A 111 -12.25 7.73 -5.16
N ARG A 112 -13.27 8.37 -5.74
CA ARG A 112 -14.59 8.57 -5.09
C ARG A 112 -15.20 7.25 -4.62
N ARG A 113 -15.07 6.17 -5.40
CA ARG A 113 -15.58 4.85 -5.00
C ARG A 113 -14.91 4.30 -3.74
N LEU A 114 -13.59 4.53 -3.57
CA LEU A 114 -12.85 4.16 -2.35
C LEU A 114 -13.25 5.05 -1.16
N LEU A 115 -13.42 6.35 -1.38
CA LEU A 115 -13.83 7.29 -0.33
C LEU A 115 -15.27 7.04 0.15
N ALA A 116 -16.12 6.49 -0.70
CA ALA A 116 -17.49 6.13 -0.37
C ALA A 116 -17.62 4.82 0.43
N CYS A 117 -16.54 4.04 0.60
CA CYS A 117 -16.61 2.82 1.42
C CYS A 117 -16.77 3.16 2.90
N ASP A 118 -17.57 2.39 3.63
CA ASP A 118 -17.83 2.64 5.06
C ASP A 118 -17.05 1.70 5.98
N GLU A 119 -16.69 0.51 5.47
CA GLU A 119 -16.07 -0.53 6.28
C GLU A 119 -14.75 -1.06 5.69
N ARG A 120 -13.92 -1.62 6.58
CA ARG A 120 -12.60 -2.19 6.22
C ARG A 120 -12.71 -3.31 5.20
N ALA A 121 -13.70 -4.18 5.34
CA ALA A 121 -13.92 -5.29 4.43
C ALA A 121 -14.31 -4.80 3.03
N GLU A 122 -15.22 -3.82 2.96
CA GLU A 122 -15.66 -3.21 1.71
C GLU A 122 -14.49 -2.54 0.98
N VAL A 123 -13.72 -1.68 1.66
CA VAL A 123 -12.59 -1.01 1.02
C VAL A 123 -11.54 -2.01 0.54
N CYS A 124 -11.26 -3.08 1.30
CA CYS A 124 -10.34 -4.14 0.85
C CYS A 124 -10.84 -4.81 -0.44
N ARG A 125 -12.14 -5.09 -0.55
CA ARG A 125 -12.75 -5.67 -1.76
C ARG A 125 -12.65 -4.74 -2.96
N ILE A 126 -12.99 -3.45 -2.79
CA ILE A 126 -12.94 -2.44 -3.85
C ILE A 126 -11.50 -2.13 -4.28
N LEU A 127 -10.56 -2.20 -3.33
CA LEU A 127 -9.16 -1.88 -3.57
C LEU A 127 -8.44 -2.95 -4.41
N ARG A 128 -8.85 -4.22 -4.35
CA ARG A 128 -8.25 -5.32 -5.15
C ARG A 128 -8.12 -4.98 -6.65
N PRO A 129 -9.19 -4.64 -7.39
CA PRO A 129 -9.08 -4.27 -8.80
C PRO A 129 -8.38 -2.92 -9.04
N VAL A 130 -8.23 -2.07 -8.02
CA VAL A 130 -7.44 -0.83 -8.11
C VAL A 130 -5.94 -1.16 -8.04
N LEU A 131 -5.54 -2.05 -7.12
CA LEU A 131 -4.15 -2.49 -6.98
C LEU A 131 -3.67 -3.26 -8.21
N THR A 132 -4.51 -4.10 -8.81
CA THR A 132 -4.18 -4.74 -10.09
C THR A 132 -3.97 -3.73 -11.21
N LEU A 133 -4.78 -2.66 -11.27
CA LEU A 133 -4.59 -1.60 -12.26
C LEU A 133 -3.28 -0.86 -12.03
N ILE A 134 -3.01 -0.47 -10.78
CA ILE A 134 -1.74 0.19 -10.41
C ILE A 134 -0.56 -0.68 -10.80
N ASP A 135 -0.60 -1.97 -10.49
CA ASP A 135 0.46 -2.91 -10.85
C ASP A 135 0.70 -2.99 -12.37
N SER A 136 -0.37 -2.93 -13.15
CA SER A 136 -0.28 -3.00 -14.62
C SER A 136 0.20 -1.72 -15.29
N LYS A 137 0.04 -0.56 -14.64
CA LYS A 137 0.29 0.76 -15.25
C LYS A 137 1.45 1.52 -14.61
N VAL A 138 1.77 1.23 -13.36
CA VAL A 138 2.70 2.02 -12.55
C VAL A 138 3.90 1.16 -12.20
N GLY A 139 5.08 1.52 -12.72
CA GLY A 139 6.31 0.77 -12.49
C GLY A 139 6.93 0.97 -11.09
N GLN A 140 6.43 1.93 -10.31
CA GLN A 140 6.94 2.22 -8.97
C GLN A 140 6.12 1.48 -7.89
N PRO A 141 6.79 0.79 -6.93
CA PRO A 141 6.09 0.10 -5.85
C PRO A 141 5.36 1.07 -4.92
N LEU A 142 4.21 0.62 -4.40
CA LEU A 142 3.47 1.34 -3.37
C LEU A 142 4.21 1.34 -2.04
N ASP A 143 3.94 2.34 -1.22
CA ASP A 143 4.19 2.29 0.21
C ASP A 143 3.16 1.35 0.88
N TYR A 144 3.45 0.05 0.82
CA TYR A 144 2.63 -1.02 1.38
C TYR A 144 2.53 -0.93 2.91
N GLY A 145 3.58 -0.45 3.58
CA GLY A 145 3.57 -0.25 5.03
C GLY A 145 2.52 0.77 5.44
N ARG A 146 2.49 1.92 4.74
CA ARG A 146 1.47 2.94 4.93
C ARG A 146 0.09 2.47 4.48
N LEU A 147 -0.01 1.79 3.33
CA LEU A 147 -1.28 1.25 2.84
C LEU A 147 -1.92 0.30 3.85
N LEU A 148 -1.14 -0.65 4.38
CA LEU A 148 -1.63 -1.59 5.38
C LEU A 148 -2.12 -0.88 6.64
N ARG A 149 -1.39 0.13 7.13
CA ARG A 149 -1.82 0.94 8.28
C ARG A 149 -3.16 1.63 7.97
N GLN A 150 -3.27 2.23 6.80
CA GLN A 150 -4.48 2.91 6.34
C GLN A 150 -5.68 1.97 6.23
N LEU A 151 -5.49 0.72 5.82
CA LEU A 151 -6.54 -0.31 5.76
C LEU A 151 -6.92 -0.81 7.16
N ARG A 152 -5.95 -1.04 8.05
CA ARG A 152 -6.20 -1.47 9.44
C ARG A 152 -6.98 -0.43 10.24
N TYR A 153 -6.75 0.85 9.99
CA TYR A 153 -7.41 1.97 10.67
C TYR A 153 -8.29 2.78 9.70
N PHE A 154 -8.89 2.10 8.71
CA PHE A 154 -9.72 2.77 7.71
C PHE A 154 -10.87 3.54 8.36
N GLY A 155 -11.08 4.76 7.87
CA GLY A 155 -12.04 5.72 8.38
C GLY A 155 -11.79 7.10 7.76
N GLN A 156 -12.41 8.14 8.31
CA GLN A 156 -12.38 9.49 7.71
C GLN A 156 -10.96 10.04 7.51
N ARG A 157 -10.04 9.79 8.44
CA ARG A 157 -8.64 10.21 8.33
C ARG A 157 -7.96 9.59 7.10
N THR A 158 -8.15 8.30 6.85
CA THR A 158 -7.59 7.60 5.68
C THR A 158 -8.18 8.17 4.39
N LYS A 159 -9.51 8.38 4.36
CA LYS A 159 -10.20 8.98 3.21
C LYS A 159 -9.63 10.36 2.86
N THR A 160 -9.46 11.22 3.86
CA THR A 160 -8.86 12.55 3.67
C THR A 160 -7.42 12.47 3.18
N GLN A 161 -6.61 11.55 3.72
CA GLN A 161 -5.22 11.36 3.25
C GLN A 161 -5.16 10.95 1.78
N TRP A 162 -5.97 9.97 1.36
CA TRP A 162 -6.01 9.55 -0.05
C TRP A 162 -6.47 10.66 -0.98
N ALA A 163 -7.46 11.45 -0.55
CA ALA A 163 -7.90 12.62 -1.30
C ALA A 163 -6.80 13.68 -1.41
N GLN A 164 -6.09 13.99 -0.33
CA GLN A 164 -4.97 14.93 -0.34
C GLN A 164 -3.80 14.45 -1.19
N GLU A 165 -3.49 13.15 -1.19
CA GLU A 165 -2.47 12.57 -2.06
C GLU A 165 -2.82 12.68 -3.54
N PHE A 166 -4.11 12.54 -3.88
CA PHE A 166 -4.60 12.60 -5.25
C PHE A 166 -4.73 14.05 -5.75
N TYR A 167 -5.34 14.94 -4.97
CA TYR A 167 -5.62 16.32 -5.35
C TYR A 167 -4.49 17.30 -4.99
N GLY A 168 -3.61 16.94 -4.06
CA GLY A 168 -2.53 17.81 -3.59
C GLY A 168 -1.64 18.27 -4.73
N GLN A 169 -1.22 19.53 -4.70
CA GLN A 169 -0.29 20.12 -5.68
C GLN A 169 0.94 19.21 -5.84
N PRO A 170 1.46 18.99 -7.07
CA PRO A 170 2.79 18.43 -7.18
C PRO A 170 3.70 19.46 -6.49
N VAL A 171 4.64 19.03 -5.67
CA VAL A 171 5.80 19.88 -5.44
C VAL A 171 6.49 19.91 -6.79
N GLN A 172 6.11 20.88 -7.62
CA GLN A 172 6.92 21.24 -8.77
C GLN A 172 8.28 21.55 -8.17
N ALA A 173 9.29 20.78 -8.57
CA ALA A 173 10.65 21.26 -8.47
C ALA A 173 10.63 22.59 -9.21
N VAL A 174 10.64 23.67 -8.45
CA VAL A 174 11.04 24.98 -8.96
C VAL A 174 12.51 24.76 -9.34
N GLN A 175 12.74 24.26 -10.55
CA GLN A 175 13.95 24.61 -11.27
C GLN A 175 13.70 26.04 -11.69
N GLU A 176 14.19 26.95 -10.85
CA GLU A 176 14.57 28.29 -11.27
C GLU A 176 15.44 28.11 -12.53
N GLU A 177 14.86 28.32 -13.71
CA GLU A 177 15.60 28.92 -14.82
C GLU A 177 15.96 30.35 -14.38
N ALA A 178 16.99 30.42 -13.55
CA ALA A 178 17.92 31.53 -13.58
C ALA A 178 18.98 31.20 -14.63
N GLU A 179 19.30 32.19 -15.47
CA GLU A 179 20.24 32.20 -16.61
C GLU A 179 19.58 31.73 -17.93
N ALA A 180 19.42 32.58 -18.96
CA ALA A 180 20.28 33.69 -19.42
C ALA A 180 19.49 34.83 -20.09
#